data_AF-A0A109MXH3-F1
#
_entry.id   AF-A0A109MXH3-F1
#
_cell.length_a   1.000
_cell.length_b   1.000
_cell.length_c   1.000
_cell.angle_alpha   90.00
_cell.angle_beta   90.00
_cell.angle_gamma   90.00
#
_symmetry.space_group_name_H-M   'P 1'
#
loop_
_entity.id
_entity.type
_entity.pdbx_description
1 polymer ?
#
loop_
_entity_poly.entity_id
_entity_poly.type
_entity_poly.pdbx_seq_one_letter_code
_entity_poly.pdbx_strand_id
1 'polypeptide(L)' 'MKNSDFKKEPDWTAAVAAYEWIQQIKINFAASDDFRIDQVIYNGDIEITELVEKVKPII' A
#
# COMPACT_ATOMS: atom_id res chain seq x y z
N MET A 1 16.60 -5.63 -21.60
CA MET A 1 15.34 -5.11 -21.02
C MET A 1 15.56 -4.84 -19.55
N LYS A 2 15.09 -3.69 -19.06
CA LYS A 2 15.32 -3.18 -17.70
C LYS A 2 14.56 -4.02 -16.68
N ASN A 3 15.27 -4.87 -15.92
CA ASN A 3 14.70 -5.59 -14.77
C ASN A 3 14.12 -4.66 -13.67
N SER A 4 14.45 -3.37 -13.69
CA SER A 4 13.93 -2.39 -12.74
C SER A 4 12.44 -2.09 -12.91
N ASP A 5 11.94 -2.11 -14.15
CA ASP A 5 10.54 -1.76 -14.42
C ASP A 5 9.64 -2.95 -14.05
N PHE A 6 10.10 -4.18 -14.33
CA PHE A 6 9.47 -5.42 -13.88
C PHE A 6 9.43 -5.59 -12.35
N LYS A 7 10.35 -4.98 -11.58
CA LYS A 7 10.28 -4.97 -10.11
C LYS A 7 9.28 -3.95 -9.57
N LYS A 8 9.02 -2.87 -10.29
CA LYS A 8 8.04 -1.86 -9.87
C LYS A 8 6.60 -2.37 -10.00
N GLU A 9 6.31 -3.24 -10.96
CA GLU A 9 4.98 -3.84 -11.13
C GLU A 9 4.50 -4.71 -9.95
N PRO A 10 5.29 -5.66 -9.41
CA PRO A 10 4.89 -6.46 -8.26
C PRO A 10 4.79 -5.63 -6.97
N ASP A 11 5.74 -4.71 -6.72
CA ASP A 11 5.69 -3.84 -5.53
C ASP A 11 4.46 -2.91 -5.58
N TRP A 12 4.13 -2.38 -6.76
CA TRP A 12 2.90 -1.61 -6.98
C TRP A 12 1.64 -2.44 -6.78
N THR A 13 1.61 -3.67 -7.30
CA THR A 13 0.46 -4.58 -7.12
C THR A 13 0.25 -4.89 -5.63
N ALA A 14 1.34 -5.15 -4.89
CA ALA A 14 1.29 -5.35 -3.45
C ALA A 14 0.80 -4.10 -2.71
N ALA A 15 1.24 -2.91 -3.14
CA ALA A 15 0.78 -1.65 -2.57
C ALA A 15 -0.72 -1.40 -2.80
N VAL A 16 -1.25 -1.74 -3.98
CA VAL A 16 -2.70 -1.66 -4.26
C VAL A 16 -3.48 -2.58 -3.34
N ALA A 17 -3.08 -3.86 -3.24
CA ALA A 17 -3.74 -4.83 -2.38
C ALA A 17 -3.70 -4.42 -0.89
N ALA A 18 -2.57 -3.91 -0.42
CA ALA A 18 -2.43 -3.39 0.94
C ALA A 18 -3.36 -2.18 1.18
N TYR A 19 -3.43 -1.24 0.23
CA TYR A 19 -4.32 -0.09 0.33
C TYR A 19 -5.80 -0.51 0.43
N GLU A 20 -6.25 -1.44 -0.43
CA GLU A 20 -7.62 -1.95 -0.41
C GLU A 20 -7.97 -2.60 0.93
N TRP A 21 -7.08 -3.44 1.46
CA TRP A 21 -7.28 -4.06 2.78
C TRP A 21 -7.33 -3.03 3.91
N ILE A 22 -6.47 -2.00 3.89
CA ILE A 22 -6.51 -0.90 4.85
C ILE A 22 -7.86 -0.17 4.79
N GLN A 23 -8.40 0.11 3.60
CA GLN A 23 -9.73 0.73 3.49
C GLN A 23 -10.83 -0.16 4.09
N GLN A 24 -10.76 -1.48 3.87
CA GLN A 24 -11.71 -2.42 4.48
C GLN A 24 -11.63 -2.39 6.00
N ILE A 25 -10.43 -2.33 6.59
CA ILE A 25 -10.27 -2.19 8.05
C ILE A 25 -10.91 -0.89 8.54
N LYS A 26 -10.65 0.24 7.86
CA LYS A 26 -11.20 1.53 8.27
C LYS A 26 -12.72 1.50 8.34
N ILE A 27 -13.36 0.89 7.33
CA ILE A 27 -14.82 0.74 7.25
C ILE A 27 -15.32 -0.22 8.35
N ASN A 28 -14.71 -1.39 8.46
CA ASN A 28 -15.22 -2.47 9.32
C ASN A 28 -15.04 -2.21 10.82
N PHE A 29 -14.02 -1.42 11.19
CA PHE A 29 -13.69 -1.16 12.59
C PHE A 29 -13.97 0.28 13.02
N ALA A 30 -14.67 1.07 12.20
CA ALA A 30 -14.93 2.49 12.43
C ALA A 30 -13.65 3.23 12.86
N ALA A 31 -12.56 2.96 12.16
CA ALA A 31 -11.27 3.54 12.49
C ALA A 31 -11.38 5.06 12.46
N SER A 32 -10.78 5.71 13.46
CA SER A 32 -10.78 7.15 13.62
C SER A 32 -10.25 7.87 12.37
N ASP A 33 -10.70 9.10 12.16
CA ASP A 33 -10.23 9.98 11.09
C ASP A 33 -8.72 10.28 11.19
N ASP A 34 -8.12 10.10 12.38
CA ASP A 34 -6.69 10.23 12.63
C ASP A 34 -5.85 8.98 12.25
N PHE A 35 -6.46 7.99 11.58
CA PHE A 35 -5.77 6.79 11.12
C PHE A 35 -4.54 7.11 10.26
N ARG A 36 -3.39 6.56 10.64
CA ARG A 36 -2.10 6.70 9.95
C ARG A 36 -1.56 5.33 9.55
N ILE A 37 -0.89 5.30 8.41
CA ILE A 37 -0.13 4.15 7.96
C ILE A 37 1.33 4.46 8.31
N ASP A 38 1.84 3.84 9.37
CA ASP A 38 3.22 4.09 9.80
C ASP A 38 4.23 3.27 9.00
N GLN A 39 3.88 2.01 8.66
CA GLN A 39 4.74 1.12 7.89
C GLN A 39 3.95 0.01 7.19
N VAL A 40 4.36 -0.35 5.97
CA VAL A 40 3.90 -1.51 5.21
C VAL A 40 5.11 -2.27 4.66
N ILE A 41 5.29 -3.51 5.12
CA ILE A 41 6.35 -4.41 4.65
C ILE A 41 5.73 -5.54 3.85
N TYR A 42 6.17 -5.69 2.60
CA TYR A 42 5.84 -6.78 1.70
C TYR A 42 6.95 -7.83 1.70
N ASN A 43 6.58 -9.11 1.69
CA ASN A 43 7.48 -10.28 1.71
C ASN A 43 8.52 -10.32 2.86
N GLY A 44 8.34 -9.48 3.89
CA GLY A 44 9.20 -9.44 5.08
C GLY A 44 10.43 -8.55 4.94
N ASP A 45 10.70 -8.00 3.77
CA ASP A 45 11.92 -7.24 3.48
C ASP A 45 11.71 -6.00 2.60
N ILE A 46 10.59 -5.91 1.87
CA ILE A 46 10.31 -4.80 0.94
C ILE A 46 9.42 -3.77 1.63
N GLU A 47 9.99 -2.60 1.92
CA GLU A 47 9.26 -1.45 2.43
C GLU A 47 8.46 -0.80 1.28
N ILE A 48 7.14 -0.73 1.42
CA ILE A 48 6.22 -0.22 0.38
C ILE A 48 5.28 0.89 0.89
N THR A 49 5.51 1.48 2.05
CA THR A 49 4.61 2.51 2.63
C THR A 49 4.40 3.66 1.67
N GLU A 50 5.48 4.19 1.08
CA GLU A 50 5.35 5.28 0.11
C GLU A 50 4.53 4.88 -1.12
N LEU A 51 4.61 3.62 -1.56
CA LEU A 51 3.81 3.13 -2.69
C LEU A 51 2.33 3.06 -2.30
N VAL A 52 2.02 2.56 -1.11
CA VAL A 52 0.64 2.51 -0.58
C VAL A 52 0.06 3.92 -0.44
N GLU A 53 0.85 4.89 0.01
CA GLU A 53 0.41 6.29 0.07
C GLU A 53 0.13 6.89 -1.31
N LYS A 54 0.93 6.51 -2.33
CA LYS A 54 0.75 6.93 -3.72
C LYS A 54 -0.46 6.28 -4.40
N VAL A 55 -0.93 5.13 -3.90
CA VAL A 55 -2.17 4.49 -4.38
C VAL A 55 -3.41 5.31 -4.02
N LYS A 56 -3.35 6.16 -2.99
CA LYS A 56 -4.48 7.05 -2.62
C LYS A 56 -5.08 7.63 -3.89
N PRO A 57 -6.39 7.45 -4.12
CA PRO A 57 -7.00 7.90 -5.35
C PRO A 57 -6.71 9.39 -5.50
N ILE A 58 -6.15 9.75 -6.65
CA ILE A 58 -6.12 11.14 -7.11
C ILE A 58 -7.57 11.44 -7.46
N ILE A 59 -8.34 11.87 -6.46
CA ILE A 59 -9.71 12.38 -6.65
C ILE A 59 -9.62 13.69 -7.40
#